data_AF-A0A839HMZ0-F1
#
_entry.id   AF-A0A839HMZ0-F1
#
_cell.length_a   1.000
_cell.length_b   1.000
_cell.length_c   1.000
_cell.angle_alpha   90.00
_cell.angle_beta   90.00
_cell.angle_gamma   90.00
#
_symmetry.space_group_name_H-M   'P 1'
#
loop_
_entity.id
_entity.type
_entity.pdbx_description
1 polymer ?
#
loop_
_entity_poly.entity_id
_entity_poly.type
_entity_poly.pdbx_seq_one_letter_code
_entity_poly.pdbx_strand_id
1 'polypeptide(L)'
;ARQQFAIELPGVAAALRELLAQAYRELDLFRQQADSFLKTCRSSIGAQVTATDVDEMFIQHLLTDQIFAAVFTNAIFHRENHLAQALVKLENTFLRGDTRQ
;
A
#
# COMPACT_ATOMS: atom_id res chain seq x y z
N ALA A 1 4.15 3.72 24.68
CA ALA A 1 3.46 3.91 23.39
C ALA A 1 4.39 3.63 22.19
N ARG A 2 5.38 4.48 21.87
CA ARG A 2 6.30 4.26 20.71
C ARG A 2 7.04 2.92 20.70
N GLN A 3 7.56 2.47 21.84
CA GLN A 3 8.32 1.21 21.91
C GLN A 3 7.45 -0.03 21.68
N GLN A 4 6.23 -0.04 22.22
CA GLN A 4 5.26 -1.11 22.00
C GLN A 4 4.86 -1.22 20.53
N PHE A 5 4.65 -0.07 19.88
CA PHE A 5 4.29 0.00 18.47
C PHE A 5 5.40 -0.54 17.55
N ALA A 6 6.68 -0.27 17.86
CA ALA A 6 7.80 -0.84 17.10
C ALA A 6 7.90 -2.38 17.22
N ILE A 7 7.43 -2.94 18.34
CA ILE A 7 7.40 -4.40 18.58
C ILE A 7 6.26 -5.07 17.80
N GLU A 8 5.14 -4.37 17.61
CA GLU A 8 3.95 -4.89 16.91
C GLU A 8 4.04 -4.74 15.38
N LEU A 9 4.88 -3.83 14.90
CA LEU A 9 5.10 -3.52 13.48
C LEU A 9 5.39 -4.73 12.59
N PRO A 10 6.25 -5.69 12.98
CA PRO A 10 6.48 -6.91 12.21
C PRO A 10 5.21 -7.76 12.05
N GLY A 11 4.37 -7.83 13.08
CA GLY A 11 3.09 -8.55 13.05
C GLY A 11 2.08 -7.88 12.11
N VAL A 12 1.99 -6.55 12.15
CA VAL A 12 1.15 -5.78 11.22
C VAL A 12 1.64 -5.95 9.78
N ALA A 13 2.94 -5.87 9.53
CA ALA A 13 3.51 -6.08 8.20
C ALA A 13 3.26 -7.51 7.68
N ALA A 14 3.31 -8.53 8.54
CA ALA A 14 2.97 -9.91 8.18
C ALA A 14 1.50 -10.05 7.78
N ALA A 15 0.57 -9.50 8.58
CA ALA A 15 -0.86 -9.52 8.27
C ALA A 15 -1.16 -8.77 6.95
N LEU A 16 -0.51 -7.63 6.69
CA LEU A 16 -0.66 -6.92 5.43
C LEU A 16 -0.17 -7.73 4.22
N ARG A 17 0.93 -8.50 4.36
CA ARG A 17 1.40 -9.41 3.31
C ARG A 17 0.38 -10.52 3.02
N GLU A 18 -0.25 -11.07 4.06
CA GLU A 18 -1.28 -12.10 3.89
C GLU A 18 -2.53 -11.55 3.17
N LEU A 19 -3.00 -10.37 3.59
CA LEU A 19 -4.11 -9.68 2.94
C LEU A 19 -3.79 -9.29 1.49
N LEU A 20 -2.56 -8.84 1.24
CA LEU A 20 -2.10 -8.54 -0.12
C LEU A 20 -2.13 -9.79 -1.00
N ALA A 21 -1.61 -10.92 -0.50
CA ALA A 21 -1.66 -12.19 -1.20
C ALA A 21 -3.10 -12.66 -1.46
N GLN A 22 -4.03 -12.40 -0.53
CA GLN A 22 -5.44 -12.70 -0.71
C GLN A 22 -6.10 -11.81 -1.76
N ALA A 23 -5.85 -10.50 -1.75
CA ALA A 23 -6.32 -9.57 -2.77
C ALA A 23 -5.84 -9.99 -4.18
N TYR A 24 -4.57 -10.40 -4.30
CA TYR A 24 -4.04 -10.97 -5.55
C TYR A 24 -4.70 -12.26 -5.99
N ARG A 25 -5.34 -13.04 -5.11
CA ARG A 25 -6.09 -14.25 -5.46
C ARG A 25 -7.55 -13.94 -5.79
N GLU A 26 -8.18 -13.05 -5.04
CA GLU A 26 -9.64 -12.90 -5.05
C GLU A 26 -10.13 -11.72 -5.89
N LEU A 27 -9.31 -10.70 -6.11
CA LEU A 27 -9.75 -9.43 -6.69
C LEU A 27 -9.10 -9.17 -8.06
N ASP A 28 -9.84 -9.42 -9.14
CA ASP A 28 -9.39 -9.12 -10.51
C ASP A 28 -9.03 -7.65 -10.70
N LEU A 29 -9.83 -6.76 -10.12
CA LEU A 29 -9.60 -5.33 -10.21
C LEU A 29 -8.30 -4.93 -9.50
N PHE A 30 -7.97 -5.59 -8.38
CA PHE A 30 -6.73 -5.33 -7.65
C PHE A 30 -5.52 -5.71 -8.51
N ARG A 31 -5.53 -6.91 -9.12
CA ARG A 31 -4.49 -7.36 -10.05
C ARG A 31 -4.26 -6.36 -11.19
N GLN A 32 -5.34 -5.89 -11.81
CA GLN A 32 -5.26 -4.90 -12.90
C GLN A 32 -4.65 -3.58 -12.45
N GLN A 33 -4.99 -3.10 -11.26
CA GLN A 33 -4.42 -1.85 -10.73
C GLN A 33 -2.96 -2.02 -10.30
N ALA A 34 -2.59 -3.17 -9.73
CA ALA A 34 -1.19 -3.50 -9.42
C ALA A 34 -0.31 -3.51 -10.69
N ASP A 35 -0.80 -4.13 -11.77
CA ASP A 35 -0.10 -4.12 -13.07
C ASP A 35 0.05 -2.71 -13.65
N SER A 36 -1.00 -1.89 -13.53
CA SER A 36 -0.97 -0.49 -13.97
C SER A 36 0.03 0.33 -13.16
N PHE A 37 0.07 0.10 -11.85
CA PHE A 37 1.01 0.76 -10.96
C PHE A 37 2.45 0.33 -11.25
N LEU A 38 2.72 -0.96 -11.48
CA LEU A 38 4.03 -1.45 -11.90
C LEU A 38 4.51 -0.79 -13.21
N LYS A 39 3.63 -0.63 -14.20
CA LYS A 39 3.96 0.10 -15.44
C LYS A 39 4.35 1.55 -15.15
N THR A 40 3.63 2.21 -14.26
CA THR A 40 3.93 3.58 -13.82
C THR A 40 5.29 3.65 -13.13
N CYS A 41 5.56 2.76 -12.17
CA CYS A 41 6.85 2.68 -11.48
C CYS A 41 8.01 2.45 -12.47
N ARG A 42 7.84 1.57 -13.44
CA ARG A 42 8.86 1.32 -14.47
C ARG A 42 9.12 2.54 -15.34
N SER A 43 8.09 3.31 -15.67
CA SER A 43 8.23 4.55 -16.43
C SER A 43 8.90 5.69 -15.65
N SER A 44 8.73 5.72 -14.32
CA SER A 44 9.21 6.81 -13.47
C SER A 44 10.55 6.53 -12.78
N ILE A 45 10.82 5.28 -12.42
CA ILE A 45 12.01 4.86 -11.65
C ILE A 45 12.98 4.03 -12.51
N GLY A 46 12.44 3.23 -13.43
CA GLY A 46 13.23 2.42 -14.37
C GLY A 46 12.72 0.98 -14.51
N ALA A 47 13.08 0.35 -15.62
CA ALA A 47 12.58 -0.97 -16.01
C ALA A 47 12.96 -2.11 -15.04
N GLN A 48 13.97 -1.90 -14.19
CA GLN A 48 14.42 -2.87 -13.18
C GLN A 48 13.39 -3.12 -12.07
N VAL A 49 12.39 -2.24 -11.89
CA VAL A 49 11.37 -2.42 -10.86
C VAL A 49 10.53 -3.69 -11.13
N THR A 50 10.40 -4.51 -10.10
CA THR A 50 9.65 -5.77 -10.12
C THR A 50 8.30 -5.64 -9.42
N ALA A 51 7.43 -6.64 -9.61
CA ALA A 51 6.16 -6.71 -8.88
C ALA A 51 6.37 -6.84 -7.37
N THR A 52 7.40 -7.57 -6.94
CA THR A 52 7.77 -7.70 -5.52
C THR A 52 8.21 -6.36 -4.94
N ASP A 53 8.94 -5.54 -5.70
CA ASP A 53 9.29 -4.18 -5.26
C ASP A 53 8.03 -3.32 -5.09
N VAL A 54 7.07 -3.44 -6.01
CA VAL A 54 5.78 -2.75 -5.95
C VAL A 54 4.97 -3.16 -4.71
N ASP A 55 4.92 -4.46 -4.42
CA ASP A 55 4.22 -4.99 -3.25
C ASP A 55 4.82 -4.46 -1.95
N GLU A 56 6.14 -4.45 -1.87
CA GLU A 56 6.85 -3.93 -0.70
C GLU A 56 6.71 -2.40 -0.59
N MET A 57 6.76 -1.65 -1.71
CA MET A 57 6.47 -0.22 -1.73
C MET A 57 5.05 0.09 -1.26
N PHE A 58 4.07 -0.73 -1.64
CA PHE A 58 2.68 -0.56 -1.23
C PHE A 58 2.49 -0.81 0.28
N ILE A 59 3.07 -1.90 0.80
CA ILE A 59 3.03 -2.20 2.25
C ILE A 59 3.75 -1.12 3.04
N GLN A 60 4.93 -0.68 2.58
CA GLN A 60 5.68 0.40 3.21
C GLN A 60 4.91 1.72 3.20
N HIS A 61 4.21 2.04 2.10
CA HIS A 61 3.34 3.23 2.05
C HIS A 61 2.23 3.13 3.10
N LEU A 62 1.48 2.03 3.13
CA LEU A 62 0.37 1.85 4.08
C LEU A 62 0.82 1.88 5.54
N LEU A 63 1.99 1.34 5.86
CA LEU A 63 2.57 1.39 7.20
C LEU A 63 3.05 2.80 7.53
N THR A 64 3.79 3.44 6.62
CA THR A 64 4.33 4.79 6.88
C THR A 64 3.23 5.82 6.97
N ASP A 65 2.22 5.78 6.11
CA ASP A 65 1.10 6.74 6.13
C ASP A 65 0.26 6.59 7.41
N GLN A 66 0.00 5.34 7.87
CA GLN A 66 -0.66 5.10 9.16
C GLN A 66 0.20 5.54 10.36
N ILE A 67 1.50 5.28 10.32
CA ILE A 67 2.43 5.74 11.37
C ILE A 67 2.52 7.27 11.38
N PHE A 68 2.57 7.90 10.20
CA PHE A 68 2.58 9.35 10.06
C PHE A 68 1.27 9.95 10.56
N ALA A 69 0.11 9.39 10.23
CA ALA A 69 -1.17 9.87 10.74
C ALA A 69 -1.33 9.67 12.25
N ALA A 70 -0.83 8.55 12.80
CA ALA A 70 -0.89 8.27 14.24
C ALA A 70 0.09 9.13 15.06
N VAL A 71 1.26 9.47 14.50
CA VAL A 71 2.29 10.27 15.17
C VAL A 71 2.10 11.78 14.93
N PHE A 72 1.58 12.16 13.77
CA PHE A 72 1.28 13.53 13.38
C PHE A 72 -0.23 13.65 13.13
N THR A 73 -0.96 13.95 14.21
CA THR A 73 -2.44 13.97 14.30
C THR A 73 -3.14 14.97 13.34
N ASN A 74 -2.41 15.63 12.44
CA ASN A 74 -2.92 16.62 11.49
C ASN A 74 -2.14 16.70 10.17
N ALA A 75 -1.37 15.67 9.80
CA ALA A 75 -0.60 15.70 8.56
C ALA A 75 -1.47 15.21 7.37
N ILE A 76 -2.31 16.10 6.82
CA ILE A 76 -2.85 15.92 5.47
C ILE A 76 -1.69 16.11 4.50
N PHE A 77 -0.96 15.03 4.18
CA PHE A 77 0.09 15.09 3.16
C PHE A 77 -0.55 15.26 1.77
N HIS A 78 -0.02 16.22 1.02
CA HIS A 78 -0.70 16.86 -0.10
C HIS A 78 -0.98 15.92 -1.29
N ARG A 79 -2.20 16.07 -1.80
CA ARG A 79 -2.86 15.32 -2.87
C ARG A 79 -2.42 15.72 -4.29
N GLU A 80 -1.14 16.02 -4.50
CA GLU A 80 -0.63 16.56 -5.79
C GLU A 80 0.42 15.67 -6.49
N ASN A 81 0.79 14.52 -5.93
CA ASN A 81 1.71 13.58 -6.59
C ASN A 81 0.93 12.48 -7.35
N HIS A 82 1.22 12.28 -8.65
CA HIS A 82 0.60 11.22 -9.45
C HIS A 82 0.75 9.81 -8.83
N LEU A 83 1.86 9.54 -8.13
CA LEU A 83 2.07 8.28 -7.40
C LEU A 83 1.15 8.17 -6.18
N ALA A 84 0.95 9.25 -5.43
CA ALA A 84 0.02 9.26 -4.30
C ALA A 84 -1.43 9.03 -4.77
N GLN A 85 -1.82 9.60 -5.91
CA GLN A 85 -3.15 9.35 -6.50
C GLN A 85 -3.30 7.91 -7.00
N ALA A 86 -2.24 7.31 -7.56
CA ALA A 86 -2.25 5.91 -7.98
C ALA A 86 -2.31 4.96 -6.77
N LEU A 87 -1.58 5.28 -5.70
CA LEU A 87 -1.62 4.54 -4.43
C LEU A 87 -3.01 4.57 -3.81
N VAL A 88 -3.64 5.75 -3.71
CA VAL A 88 -5.01 5.87 -3.20
C VAL A 88 -6.01 5.05 -4.04
N LYS A 89 -5.84 4.95 -5.36
CA LYS A 89 -6.69 4.09 -6.20
C LYS A 89 -6.48 2.60 -5.87
N LEU A 90 -5.24 2.18 -5.65
CA LEU A 90 -4.90 0.81 -5.27
C LEU A 90 -5.44 0.47 -3.87
N GLU A 91 -5.24 1.36 -2.89
CA GLU A 91 -5.78 1.24 -1.53
C GLU A 91 -7.31 1.13 -1.52
N ASN A 92 -8.01 1.93 -2.33
CA ASN A 92 -9.46 1.85 -2.42
C ASN A 92 -9.95 0.50 -2.95
N THR A 93 -9.20 -0.17 -3.83
CA THR A 93 -9.55 -1.51 -4.30
C THR A 93 -9.23 -2.59 -3.27
N PHE A 94 -8.20 -2.37 -2.46
CA PHE A 94 -7.80 -3.23 -1.35
C PHE A 94 -8.81 -3.18 -0.20
N LEU A 95 -9.18 -1.97 0.25
CA LEU A 95 -10.08 -1.74 1.38
C LEU A 95 -11.56 -1.97 1.04
N ARG A 96 -11.99 -1.78 -0.21
CA ARG A 96 -13.37 -2.12 -0.62
C ARG A 96 -13.64 -3.63 -0.62
N GLY A 97 -12.59 -4.46 -0.65
CA GLY A 97 -12.71 -5.91 -0.45
C GLY A 97 -13.38 -6.30 0.87
N ASP A 98 -13.27 -5.45 1.91
CA ASP A 98 -13.85 -5.70 3.25
C ASP A 98 -15.29 -5.19 3.43
N THR A 99 -15.89 -4.49 2.46
CA THR A 99 -17.27 -3.99 2.60
C THR A 99 -18.38 -5.01 2.28
N ARG A 100 -18.07 -6.31 2.36
CA ARG A 100 -19.08 -7.36 2.46
C ARG A 100 -18.76 -8.30 3.63
N GLN A 101 -19.14 -7.91 4.84
CA GLN A 101 -20.13 -8.58 5.69
C GLN A 101 -20.35 -7.83 7.01
#